data_AF-A0A162IHY8-F1
#
_entry.id   AF-A0A162IHY8-F1
#
_cell.length_a   1.000
_cell.length_b   1.000
_cell.length_c   1.000
_cell.angle_alpha   90.00
_cell.angle_beta   90.00
_cell.angle_gamma   90.00
#
_symmetry.space_group_name_H-M   'P 1'
#
loop_
_entity.id
_entity.type
_entity.pdbx_description
1 polymer ?
#
loop_
_entity_poly.entity_id
_entity_poly.type
_entity_poly.pdbx_seq_one_letter_code
_entity_poly.pdbx_strand_id
1 'polypeptide(L)'
;MVQKQYITKRQKGKHLTLSERGKIEAYWNMGLSKTEIALRIGVSRRTIQREIQRGWVSGLLTSELDTYDTYVAQTAQRKYEEKQNSKEGNLKIGKNHKLMKYLECFMLQEKNSPYVALEKAKKGGFFVNICLKTLYNYIHQNLFVEFREEEMVYKKKRRKSKKKIEKSIRKKGGRSIEERAESINAREELGHIEMDTVVGKQGSSSCLLV
;
A
#
# COMPACT_ATOMS: atom_id res chain seq x y z
N MET A 1 19.77 -29.46 -28.24
CA MET A 1 19.43 -28.03 -28.08
C MET A 1 19.07 -27.77 -26.63
N VAL A 2 19.94 -27.10 -25.87
CA VAL A 2 19.78 -26.90 -24.42
C VAL A 2 18.82 -25.72 -24.18
N GLN A 3 17.65 -25.98 -23.60
CA GLN A 3 16.78 -24.93 -23.09
C GLN A 3 17.48 -24.24 -21.91
N LYS A 4 18.03 -23.04 -22.15
CA LYS A 4 18.47 -22.15 -21.07
C LYS A 4 17.24 -21.71 -20.28
N GLN A 5 16.95 -22.39 -19.17
CA GLN A 5 15.96 -21.92 -18.21
C GLN A 5 16.53 -20.71 -17.47
N TYR A 6 16.16 -19.50 -17.91
CA TYR A 6 16.40 -18.29 -17.14
C TYR A 6 15.54 -18.37 -15.88
N ILE A 7 16.20 -18.55 -14.73
CA ILE A 7 15.59 -18.40 -13.40
C ILE A 7 14.83 -17.07 -13.40
N THR A 8 13.50 -17.13 -13.37
CA THR A 8 12.64 -15.95 -13.45
C THR A 8 12.88 -15.06 -12.24
N LYS A 9 13.68 -14.01 -12.40
CA LYS A 9 13.88 -12.94 -11.39
C LYS A 9 12.59 -12.22 -10.99
N ARG A 10 11.49 -12.39 -11.75
CA ARG A 10 10.21 -11.70 -11.58
C ARG A 10 9.13 -12.66 -11.06
N GLN A 11 8.46 -12.30 -9.96
CA GLN A 11 7.31 -13.04 -9.45
C GLN A 11 6.13 -13.01 -10.44
N LYS A 12 5.47 -14.16 -10.61
CA LYS A 12 4.29 -14.30 -11.48
C LYS A 12 3.15 -13.40 -10.99
N GLY A 13 2.40 -12.82 -11.92
CA GLY A 13 1.21 -11.99 -11.63
C GLY A 13 1.50 -10.53 -11.27
N LYS A 14 2.77 -10.10 -11.27
CA LYS A 14 3.13 -8.69 -11.03
C LYS A 14 3.00 -7.85 -12.31
N HIS A 15 2.23 -6.77 -12.24
CA HIS A 15 2.17 -5.76 -13.29
C HIS A 15 3.51 -5.01 -13.42
N LEU A 16 3.70 -4.30 -14.55
CA LEU A 16 4.82 -3.39 -14.71
C LEU A 16 4.68 -2.23 -13.70
N THR A 17 5.78 -1.87 -13.07
CA THR A 17 5.86 -0.68 -12.20
C THR A 17 6.16 0.56 -13.03
N LEU A 18 5.94 1.76 -12.46
CA LEU A 18 6.28 3.02 -13.13
C LEU A 18 7.77 3.10 -13.51
N SER A 19 8.66 2.65 -12.61
CA SER A 19 10.11 2.60 -12.89
C SER A 19 10.44 1.69 -14.08
N GLU A 20 9.81 0.51 -14.15
CA GLU A 20 9.98 -0.39 -15.30
C GLU A 20 9.45 0.22 -16.60
N ARG A 21 8.32 0.94 -16.56
CA ARG A 21 7.78 1.68 -17.72
C ARG A 21 8.74 2.77 -18.19
N GLY A 22 9.36 3.51 -17.29
CA GLY A 22 10.38 4.50 -17.61
C GLY A 22 11.63 3.86 -18.25
N LYS A 23 12.04 2.67 -17.80
CA LYS A 23 13.12 1.91 -18.46
C LYS A 23 12.73 1.49 -19.89
N ILE A 24 11.48 1.09 -20.12
CA ILE A 24 10.99 0.77 -21.48
C ILE A 24 11.10 1.99 -22.39
N GLU A 25 10.70 3.16 -21.89
CA GLU A 25 10.77 4.43 -22.63
C GLU A 25 12.22 4.81 -22.96
N ALA A 26 13.12 4.75 -21.98
CA ALA A 26 14.54 4.99 -22.22
C ALA A 26 15.12 4.04 -23.28
N TYR A 27 14.80 2.74 -23.21
CA TYR A 27 15.28 1.78 -24.21
C TYR A 27 14.64 1.96 -25.59
N TRP A 28 13.39 2.40 -25.65
CA TRP A 28 12.70 2.72 -26.89
C TRP A 28 13.36 3.92 -27.60
N ASN A 29 13.70 4.96 -26.85
CA ASN A 29 14.41 6.13 -27.37
C ASN A 29 15.84 5.81 -27.81
N MET A 30 16.45 4.78 -27.23
CA MET A 30 17.74 4.22 -27.70
C MET A 30 17.63 3.37 -28.97
N GLY A 31 16.42 3.16 -29.52
CA GLY A 31 16.21 2.37 -30.73
C GLY A 31 16.34 0.86 -30.56
N LEU A 32 16.29 0.34 -29.32
CA LEU A 32 16.42 -1.09 -29.05
C LEU A 32 15.22 -1.89 -29.58
N SER A 33 15.49 -3.13 -30.00
CA SER A 33 14.42 -4.01 -30.48
C SER A 33 13.51 -4.44 -29.33
N LYS A 34 12.23 -4.69 -29.62
CA LYS A 34 11.23 -5.17 -28.62
C LYS A 34 11.70 -6.45 -27.91
N THR A 35 12.48 -7.29 -28.59
CA THR A 35 13.03 -8.53 -28.03
C THR A 35 14.13 -8.24 -27.00
N GLU A 36 15.03 -7.30 -27.28
CA GLU A 36 16.09 -6.89 -26.36
C GLU A 36 15.54 -6.16 -25.14
N ILE A 37 14.56 -5.27 -25.33
CA ILE A 37 13.85 -4.59 -24.24
C ILE A 37 13.24 -5.62 -23.29
N ALA A 38 12.57 -6.63 -23.85
CA ALA A 38 11.96 -7.71 -23.09
C ALA A 38 13.01 -8.52 -22.28
N LEU A 39 14.15 -8.83 -22.90
CA LEU A 39 15.26 -9.54 -22.26
C LEU A 39 15.86 -8.75 -21.10
N ARG A 40 16.12 -7.44 -21.29
CA ARG A 40 16.71 -6.56 -20.27
C ARG A 40 15.81 -6.37 -19.05
N ILE A 41 14.49 -6.28 -19.27
CA ILE A 41 13.50 -6.09 -18.20
C ILE A 41 13.09 -7.43 -17.55
N GLY A 42 13.31 -8.56 -18.25
CA GLY A 42 12.90 -9.88 -17.77
C GLY A 42 11.40 -10.12 -17.93
N VAL A 43 10.81 -9.66 -19.03
CA VAL A 43 9.40 -9.90 -19.39
C VAL A 43 9.28 -10.53 -20.77
N SER A 44 8.10 -11.05 -21.11
CA SER A 44 7.87 -11.58 -22.45
C SER A 44 7.84 -10.46 -23.50
N ARG A 45 8.29 -10.76 -24.73
CA ARG A 45 8.16 -9.86 -25.89
C ARG A 45 6.72 -9.36 -26.09
N ARG A 46 5.74 -10.23 -25.85
CA ARG A 46 4.30 -9.91 -25.96
C ARG A 46 3.86 -8.89 -24.91
N THR A 47 4.45 -8.91 -23.72
CA THR A 47 4.19 -7.91 -22.67
C THR A 47 4.65 -6.53 -23.12
N ILE A 48 5.87 -6.42 -23.65
CA ILE A 48 6.41 -5.17 -24.19
C ILE A 48 5.56 -4.64 -25.34
N GLN A 49 5.15 -5.50 -26.27
CA GLN A 49 4.29 -5.09 -27.39
C GLN A 49 2.96 -4.48 -26.91
N ARG A 50 2.30 -5.12 -25.94
CA ARG A 50 1.05 -4.61 -25.35
C ARG A 50 1.27 -3.32 -24.56
N GLU A 51 2.42 -3.19 -23.90
CA GLU A 51 2.75 -1.98 -23.15
C GLU A 51 2.98 -0.79 -24.10
N ILE A 52 3.75 -0.99 -25.17
CA ILE A 52 3.98 0.02 -26.21
C ILE A 52 2.65 0.47 -26.81
N GLN A 53 1.78 -0.49 -27.16
CA GLN A 53 0.44 -0.16 -27.68
C GLN A 53 -0.42 0.62 -26.68
N ARG A 54 -0.27 0.34 -25.37
CA ARG A 54 -0.99 1.09 -24.33
C ARG A 54 -0.49 2.53 -24.26
N GLY A 55 0.81 2.73 -24.24
CA GLY A 55 1.47 4.04 -24.08
C GLY A 55 1.72 4.80 -25.38
N TRP A 56 1.28 4.31 -26.53
CA TRP A 56 1.45 4.99 -27.80
C TRP A 56 0.71 6.32 -27.80
N VAL A 57 1.43 7.40 -28.11
CA VAL A 57 0.90 8.74 -28.29
C VAL A 57 1.31 9.21 -29.67
N SER A 58 0.32 9.64 -30.45
CA SER A 58 0.52 10.18 -31.79
C SER A 58 0.41 11.69 -31.79
N GLY A 59 1.13 12.34 -32.72
CA GLY A 59 1.03 13.78 -32.93
C GLY A 59 1.66 14.63 -31.82
N LEU A 60 2.74 14.14 -31.20
CA LEU A 60 3.55 14.97 -30.30
C LEU A 60 4.36 15.95 -31.13
N LEU A 61 4.46 17.20 -30.68
CA LEU A 61 5.21 18.24 -31.39
C LEU A 61 6.64 18.30 -30.87
N THR A 62 7.58 18.35 -31.80
CA THR A 62 8.97 18.76 -31.53
C THR A 62 9.04 20.27 -31.38
N SER A 63 10.15 20.80 -30.85
CA SER A 63 10.41 22.25 -30.80
C SER A 63 10.34 22.93 -32.18
N GLU A 64 10.59 22.16 -33.25
CA GLU A 64 10.49 22.58 -34.65
C GLU A 64 9.05 22.53 -35.19
N LEU A 65 8.06 22.25 -34.35
CA LEU A 65 6.63 22.09 -34.68
C LEU A 65 6.30 20.88 -35.57
N ASP A 66 7.27 19.98 -35.78
CA ASP A 66 7.05 18.70 -36.45
C ASP A 66 6.35 17.68 -35.55
N THR A 67 5.43 16.92 -36.13
CA THR A 67 4.71 15.87 -35.41
C THR A 67 5.44 14.54 -35.45
N TYR A 68 5.58 13.88 -34.30
CA TYR A 68 6.12 12.53 -34.18
C TYR A 68 5.31 11.67 -33.21
N ASP A 69 5.43 10.36 -33.41
CA ASP A 69 4.75 9.35 -32.60
C ASP A 69 5.77 8.63 -31.72
N THR A 70 5.51 8.56 -30.42
CA THR A 70 6.38 7.81 -29.51
C THR A 70 5.61 7.15 -28.37
N TYR A 71 6.29 6.20 -27.72
CA TYR A 71 5.81 5.59 -26.49
C TYR A 71 6.12 6.50 -25.31
N VAL A 72 5.09 6.84 -24.53
CA VAL A 72 5.23 7.65 -23.32
C VAL A 72 4.86 6.82 -22.09
N ALA A 73 5.82 6.66 -21.16
CA ALA A 73 5.64 5.84 -19.96
C ALA A 73 4.52 6.37 -19.05
N GLN A 74 4.42 7.70 -18.90
CA GLN A 74 3.39 8.34 -18.07
C GLN A 74 1.98 8.09 -18.62
N THR A 75 1.79 8.16 -19.95
CA THR A 75 0.50 7.86 -20.57
C THR A 75 0.10 6.40 -20.36
N ALA A 76 1.06 5.47 -20.46
CA ALA A 76 0.80 4.05 -20.18
C ALA A 76 0.40 3.81 -18.72
N GLN A 77 1.04 4.52 -17.78
CA GLN A 77 0.70 4.48 -16.36
C GLN A 77 -0.70 5.04 -16.10
N ARG A 78 -1.02 6.22 -16.64
CA ARG A 78 -2.34 6.87 -16.50
C ARG A 78 -3.46 5.96 -16.97
N LYS A 79 -3.34 5.38 -18.18
CA LYS A 79 -4.32 4.41 -18.71
C LYS A 79 -4.44 3.14 -17.85
N TYR A 80 -3.35 2.71 -17.20
CA TYR A 80 -3.39 1.59 -16.27
C TYR A 80 -4.19 1.94 -15.01
N GLU A 81 -3.94 3.11 -14.42
CA GLU A 81 -4.63 3.62 -13.23
C GLU A 81 -6.10 3.88 -13.49
N GLU A 82 -6.45 4.55 -14.59
CA GLU A 82 -7.84 4.74 -15.02
C GLU A 82 -8.60 3.41 -15.11
N LYS A 83 -7.94 2.38 -15.67
CA LYS A 83 -8.53 1.03 -15.77
C LYS A 83 -8.61 0.31 -14.42
N GLN A 84 -7.70 0.56 -13.48
CA GLN A 84 -7.83 0.03 -12.12
C GLN A 84 -8.96 0.74 -11.38
N ASN A 85 -9.02 2.08 -11.44
CA ASN A 85 -10.04 2.90 -10.81
C ASN A 85 -11.43 2.58 -11.37
N SER A 86 -11.54 2.30 -12.66
CA SER A 86 -12.80 1.88 -13.28
C SER A 86 -13.32 0.52 -12.78
N LYS A 87 -12.48 -0.31 -12.14
CA LYS A 87 -12.94 -1.54 -11.47
C LYS A 87 -13.60 -1.24 -10.12
N GLU A 88 -13.28 -0.12 -9.51
CA GLU A 88 -13.92 0.35 -8.31
C GLU A 88 -15.32 0.81 -8.71
N GLY A 89 -16.31 -0.07 -8.52
CA GLY A 89 -17.69 0.24 -8.88
C GLY A 89 -18.19 1.49 -8.15
N ASN A 90 -19.09 2.23 -8.78
CA ASN A 90 -19.68 3.42 -8.18
C ASN A 90 -20.34 3.08 -6.83
N LEU A 91 -20.09 3.91 -5.81
CA LEU A 91 -20.73 3.76 -4.51
C LEU A 91 -22.24 3.84 -4.66
N LYS A 92 -22.97 2.97 -3.96
CA LYS A 92 -24.44 2.92 -4.00
C LYS A 92 -25.08 4.26 -3.64
N ILE A 93 -24.37 5.03 -2.81
CA ILE A 93 -24.85 6.29 -2.27
C ILE A 93 -24.74 7.45 -3.27
N GLY A 94 -23.77 7.39 -4.20
CA GLY A 94 -23.63 8.38 -5.27
C GLY A 94 -24.82 8.39 -6.23
N LYS A 95 -25.55 7.27 -6.33
CA LYS A 95 -26.77 7.18 -7.16
C LYS A 95 -28.00 7.83 -6.51
N ASN A 96 -28.06 7.88 -5.18
CA ASN A 96 -29.26 8.28 -4.43
C ASN A 96 -29.02 9.52 -3.58
N HIS A 97 -28.81 10.66 -4.24
CA HIS A 97 -28.50 11.92 -3.56
C HIS A 97 -29.64 12.43 -2.65
N LYS A 98 -30.89 12.11 -2.98
CA LYS A 98 -32.06 12.42 -2.12
C LYS A 98 -32.01 11.69 -0.78
N LEU A 99 -31.64 10.40 -0.81
CA LEU A 99 -31.51 9.59 0.40
C LEU A 99 -30.36 10.09 1.27
N MET A 100 -29.25 10.52 0.66
CA MET A 100 -28.13 11.14 1.37
C MET A 100 -28.55 12.34 2.19
N LYS A 101 -29.13 13.35 1.53
CA LYS A 101 -29.55 14.58 2.20
C LYS A 101 -30.54 14.31 3.32
N TYR A 102 -31.50 13.42 3.09
CA TYR A 102 -32.44 13.02 4.13
C TYR A 102 -31.72 12.42 5.35
N LEU A 103 -30.82 11.46 5.11
CA LEU A 103 -30.05 10.83 6.19
C LEU A 103 -29.18 11.84 6.95
N GLU A 104 -28.54 12.79 6.26
CA GLU A 104 -27.72 13.85 6.87
C GLU A 104 -28.57 14.77 7.76
N CYS A 105 -29.61 15.39 7.20
CA CYS A 105 -30.48 16.29 7.96
C CYS A 105 -31.07 15.57 9.18
N PHE A 106 -31.47 14.32 9.00
CA PHE A 106 -32.10 13.52 10.04
C PHE A 106 -31.13 13.11 11.16
N MET A 107 -29.88 12.77 10.83
CA MET A 107 -28.86 12.45 11.83
C MET A 107 -28.35 13.71 12.56
N LEU A 108 -28.24 14.84 11.86
CA LEU A 108 -27.76 16.11 12.41
C LEU A 108 -28.80 16.80 13.29
N GLN A 109 -30.00 17.06 12.75
CA GLN A 109 -31.01 17.87 13.41
C GLN A 109 -31.71 17.11 14.53
N GLU A 110 -32.15 15.87 14.26
CA GLU A 110 -32.88 15.07 15.26
C GLU A 110 -31.96 14.26 16.18
N LYS A 111 -30.63 14.29 15.97
CA LYS A 111 -29.63 13.50 16.72
C LYS A 111 -30.06 12.04 16.86
N ASN A 112 -30.48 11.43 15.75
CA ASN A 112 -30.90 10.04 15.72
C ASN A 112 -29.73 9.10 15.38
N SER A 113 -29.85 7.84 15.79
CA SER A 113 -28.87 6.83 15.36
C SER A 113 -28.98 6.55 13.84
N PRO A 114 -27.89 6.19 13.16
CA PRO A 114 -27.91 5.81 11.74
C PRO A 114 -28.90 4.69 11.42
N TYR A 115 -29.15 3.78 12.38
CA TYR A 115 -30.15 2.73 12.24
C TYR A 115 -31.58 3.28 12.16
N VAL A 116 -31.93 4.18 13.09
CA VAL A 116 -33.26 4.81 13.13
C VAL A 116 -33.49 5.65 11.87
N ALA A 117 -32.47 6.40 11.43
CA ALA A 117 -32.53 7.18 10.21
C ALA A 117 -32.83 6.31 8.97
N LEU A 118 -32.18 5.14 8.87
CA LEU A 118 -32.39 4.21 7.77
C LEU A 118 -33.78 3.58 7.80
N GLU A 119 -34.28 3.17 8.97
CA GLU A 119 -35.62 2.60 9.11
C GLU A 119 -36.73 3.63 8.84
N LYS A 120 -36.57 4.86 9.31
CA LYS A 120 -37.50 5.96 8.98
C LYS A 120 -37.48 6.29 7.49
N ALA A 121 -36.31 6.28 6.83
CA ALA A 121 -36.24 6.47 5.39
C ALA A 121 -37.03 5.39 4.62
N LYS A 122 -36.95 4.12 5.04
CA LYS A 122 -37.75 3.03 4.44
C LYS A 122 -39.25 3.26 4.63
N LYS A 123 -39.67 3.61 5.86
CA LYS A 123 -41.08 3.88 6.18
C LYS A 123 -41.61 5.12 5.43
N GLY A 124 -40.76 6.11 5.20
CA GLY A 124 -41.06 7.32 4.44
C GLY A 124 -41.09 7.12 2.92
N GLY A 125 -41.00 5.88 2.42
CA GLY A 125 -41.11 5.58 1.00
C GLY A 125 -39.87 5.93 0.17
N PHE A 126 -38.72 6.21 0.81
CA PHE A 126 -37.48 6.44 0.08
C PHE A 126 -36.94 5.12 -0.50
N PHE A 127 -36.38 5.19 -1.71
CA PHE A 127 -35.68 4.06 -2.30
C PHE A 127 -34.34 3.81 -1.58
N VAL A 128 -34.35 2.90 -0.61
CA VAL A 128 -33.17 2.51 0.18
C VAL A 128 -32.44 1.35 -0.49
N ASN A 129 -31.26 1.62 -1.05
CA ASN A 129 -30.41 0.62 -1.72
C ASN A 129 -29.22 0.14 -0.84
N ILE A 130 -29.15 0.59 0.41
CA ILE A 130 -28.01 0.44 1.32
C ILE A 130 -28.44 -0.31 2.58
N CYS A 131 -27.60 -1.21 3.09
CA CYS A 131 -27.80 -1.84 4.39
C CYS A 131 -27.10 -1.05 5.50
N LEU A 132 -27.46 -1.32 6.76
CA LEU A 132 -26.92 -0.63 7.93
C LEU A 132 -25.37 -0.61 7.96
N LYS A 133 -24.74 -1.76 7.73
CA LYS A 133 -23.28 -1.88 7.74
C LYS A 133 -22.62 -0.96 6.70
N THR A 134 -23.20 -0.89 5.51
CA THR A 134 -22.72 -0.01 4.45
C THR A 134 -22.90 1.46 4.81
N LEU A 135 -23.99 1.83 5.49
CA LEU A 135 -24.19 3.18 6.02
C LEU A 135 -23.07 3.57 7.01
N TYR A 136 -22.75 2.70 7.98
CA TYR A 136 -21.63 2.93 8.89
C TYR A 136 -20.29 3.04 8.17
N ASN A 137 -20.02 2.17 7.20
CA ASN A 137 -18.80 2.25 6.41
C ASN A 137 -18.66 3.62 5.73
N TYR A 138 -19.75 4.17 5.22
CA TYR A 138 -19.73 5.49 4.59
C TYR A 138 -19.51 6.63 5.59
N ILE A 139 -20.08 6.53 6.79
CA ILE A 139 -19.83 7.49 7.88
C ILE A 139 -18.34 7.46 8.26
N HIS A 140 -17.77 6.27 8.46
CA HIS A 140 -16.34 6.13 8.81
C HIS A 140 -15.38 6.56 7.69
N GLN A 141 -15.82 6.50 6.43
CA GLN A 141 -15.07 7.00 5.28
C GLN A 141 -15.24 8.51 5.06
N ASN A 142 -16.01 9.22 5.92
CA ASN A 142 -16.34 10.63 5.80
C ASN A 142 -16.91 11.01 4.43
N LEU A 143 -17.82 10.17 3.90
CA LEU A 143 -18.47 10.40 2.60
C LEU A 143 -19.69 11.32 2.68
N PHE A 144 -20.11 11.68 3.88
CA PHE A 144 -21.16 12.65 4.14
C PHE A 144 -20.55 14.05 4.19
N VAL A 145 -21.25 15.04 3.64
CA VAL A 145 -20.76 16.43 3.53
C VAL A 145 -20.90 17.13 4.88
N GLU A 146 -22.08 17.02 5.46
CA GLU A 146 -22.44 17.78 6.67
C GLU A 146 -22.31 16.94 7.95
N PHE A 147 -22.26 15.61 7.84
CA PHE A 147 -22.26 14.72 9.00
C PHE A 147 -20.94 13.99 9.20
N ARG A 148 -20.39 14.05 10.42
CA ARG A 148 -19.17 13.33 10.80
C ARG A 148 -19.40 12.31 11.91
N GLU A 149 -18.49 11.32 12.01
CA GLU A 149 -18.52 10.33 13.09
C GLU A 149 -18.53 10.97 14.49
N GLU A 150 -17.95 12.17 14.63
CA GLU A 150 -17.86 12.92 15.89
C GLU A 150 -19.20 13.44 16.40
N GLU A 151 -20.17 13.64 15.50
CA GLU A 151 -21.50 14.16 15.76
C GLU A 151 -22.50 13.04 16.07
N MET A 152 -22.08 11.78 15.97
CA MET A 152 -22.89 10.63 16.32
C MET A 152 -23.25 10.66 17.81
N VAL A 153 -24.51 10.33 18.08
CA VAL A 153 -25.12 10.27 19.42
C VAL A 153 -24.31 9.40 20.39
N TYR A 154 -23.74 8.30 19.89
CA TYR A 154 -22.92 7.39 20.68
C TYR A 154 -21.45 7.52 20.29
N LYS A 155 -20.65 8.07 21.19
CA LYS A 155 -19.20 8.09 21.04
C LYS A 155 -18.63 6.77 21.52
N LYS A 156 -18.20 5.91 20.59
CA LYS A 156 -17.43 4.73 20.97
C LYS A 156 -16.05 5.19 21.43
N LYS A 157 -15.72 5.02 22.72
CA LYS A 157 -14.35 5.21 23.22
C LYS A 157 -13.43 4.23 22.48
N ARG A 158 -12.77 4.69 21.40
CA ARG A 158 -11.77 3.90 20.70
C ARG A 158 -10.64 3.62 21.68
N ARG A 159 -10.42 2.34 22.02
CA ARG A 159 -9.22 1.91 22.74
C ARG A 159 -8.04 2.32 21.88
N LYS A 160 -7.21 3.27 22.36
CA LYS A 160 -5.97 3.66 21.67
C LYS A 160 -5.15 2.39 21.46
N SER A 161 -4.93 2.00 20.20
CA SER A 161 -3.99 0.92 19.91
C SER A 161 -2.63 1.38 20.43
N LYS A 162 -2.03 0.59 21.34
CA LYS A 162 -0.68 0.90 21.80
C LYS A 162 0.22 0.89 20.56
N LYS A 163 0.89 2.01 20.27
CA LYS A 163 1.92 2.06 19.22
C LYS A 163 2.87 0.90 19.50
N LYS A 164 3.10 0.04 18.50
CA LYS A 164 4.20 -0.93 18.55
C LYS A 164 5.48 -0.10 18.62
N ILE A 165 6.03 0.04 19.82
CA ILE A 165 7.36 0.59 19.99
C ILE A 165 8.31 -0.48 19.46
N GLU A 166 9.08 -0.15 18.43
CA GLU A 166 10.16 -1.02 17.97
C GLU A 166 11.12 -1.27 19.14
N LYS A 167 11.42 -2.54 19.40
CA LYS A 167 12.33 -2.90 20.49
C LYS A 167 13.74 -2.44 20.09
N SER A 168 14.16 -1.28 20.59
CA SER A 168 15.54 -0.82 20.49
C SER A 168 16.40 -1.58 21.50
N ILE A 169 17.42 -2.30 21.03
CA ILE A 169 18.49 -2.82 21.89
C ILE A 169 19.33 -1.60 22.31
N ARG A 170 19.07 -1.07 23.52
CA ARG A 170 19.94 -0.04 24.10
C ARG A 170 21.25 -0.72 24.53
N LYS A 171 22.33 -0.53 23.77
CA LYS A 171 23.68 -0.87 24.24
C LYS A 171 24.01 0.05 25.43
N LYS A 172 23.94 -0.47 26.65
CA LYS A 172 24.35 0.26 27.86
C LYS A 172 25.89 0.27 27.90
N GLY A 173 26.49 1.33 27.36
CA GLY A 173 27.83 1.88 27.66
C GLY A 173 28.95 1.00 28.24
N GLY A 174 29.12 -0.24 27.77
CA GLY A 174 30.25 -1.10 28.11
C GLY A 174 31.12 -1.36 26.88
N ARG A 175 32.41 -1.64 27.10
CA ARG A 175 33.31 -2.16 26.05
C ARG A 175 32.88 -3.56 25.66
N SER A 176 33.00 -3.91 24.38
CA SER A 176 32.69 -5.26 23.91
C SER A 176 33.67 -6.26 24.54
N ILE A 177 33.24 -7.49 24.83
CA ILE A 177 34.15 -8.56 25.24
C ILE A 177 35.21 -8.84 24.16
N GLU A 178 34.89 -8.54 22.91
CA GLU A 178 35.78 -8.66 21.76
C GLU A 178 36.95 -7.66 21.80
N GLU A 179 36.85 -6.56 22.56
CA GLU A 179 37.88 -5.53 22.68
C GLU A 179 38.92 -5.84 23.79
N ARG A 180 38.87 -7.02 24.41
CA ARG A 180 39.78 -7.41 25.49
C ARG A 180 41.19 -7.73 24.95
N ALA A 181 42.21 -7.51 25.78
CA ALA A 181 43.59 -7.86 25.43
C ALA A 181 43.75 -9.38 25.24
N GLU A 182 44.58 -9.81 24.29
CA GLU A 182 44.77 -11.22 23.95
C GLU A 182 45.30 -12.05 25.13
N SER A 183 46.09 -11.44 26.03
CA SER A 183 46.62 -12.09 27.25
C SER A 183 45.51 -12.62 28.17
N ILE A 184 44.34 -11.98 28.18
CA ILE A 184 43.19 -12.38 29.00
C ILE A 184 42.60 -13.72 28.53
N ASN A 185 42.71 -14.03 27.23
CA ASN A 185 42.24 -15.31 26.68
C ASN A 185 43.00 -16.51 27.26
N ALA A 186 44.27 -16.32 27.64
CA ALA A 186 45.12 -17.38 28.16
C ALA A 186 44.76 -17.79 29.60
N ARG A 187 44.01 -16.95 30.33
CA ARG A 187 43.55 -17.20 31.73
C ARG A 187 44.69 -17.51 32.72
N GLU A 188 45.89 -17.01 32.45
CA GLU A 188 47.07 -17.26 33.28
C GLU A 188 47.14 -16.32 34.49
N GLU A 189 46.56 -15.12 34.38
CA GLU A 189 46.50 -14.13 35.47
C GLU A 189 45.27 -14.33 36.37
N LEU A 190 45.49 -14.26 37.68
CA LEU A 190 44.46 -14.41 38.70
C LEU A 190 43.58 -13.14 38.72
N GLY A 191 42.29 -13.28 38.40
CA GLY A 191 41.33 -12.16 38.43
C GLY A 191 40.41 -12.04 37.21
N HIS A 192 40.69 -12.76 36.12
CA HIS A 192 39.82 -12.82 34.95
C HIS A 192 38.81 -13.98 35.08
N ILE A 193 37.61 -13.67 35.57
CA ILE A 193 36.52 -14.65 35.74
C ILE A 193 35.39 -14.28 34.78
N GLU A 194 34.94 -15.26 34.00
CA GLU A 194 33.79 -15.12 33.10
C GLU A 194 32.74 -16.15 33.51
N MET A 195 31.47 -15.73 33.49
CA MET A 195 30.33 -16.59 33.81
C MET A 195 29.29 -16.42 32.71
N ASP A 196 28.73 -17.53 32.26
CA ASP A 196 27.71 -17.51 31.22
C ASP A 196 26.35 -17.21 31.82
N THR A 197 25.50 -16.57 31.02
CA THR A 197 24.10 -16.37 31.39
C THR A 197 23.17 -16.90 30.31
N VAL A 198 22.13 -17.61 30.74
CA VAL A 198 21.11 -18.18 29.86
C VAL A 198 19.81 -17.38 30.03
N VAL A 199 19.36 -16.79 28.93
CA VAL A 199 18.09 -16.06 28.87
C VAL A 199 16.93 -17.05 28.88
N GLY A 200 15.97 -16.84 29.78
CA GLY A 200 14.76 -17.66 29.87
C GLY A 200 13.80 -17.52 28.68
N LYS A 201 12.67 -18.22 28.77
CA LYS A 201 11.63 -18.26 27.73
C LYS A 201 11.16 -16.85 27.31
N GLN A 202 10.85 -16.69 26.02
CA GLN A 202 10.37 -15.41 25.45
C GLN A 202 9.21 -14.81 26.26
N GLY A 203 9.45 -13.67 26.90
CA GLY A 203 8.45 -12.95 27.72
C GLY A 203 8.80 -12.85 29.21
N SER A 204 9.75 -13.65 29.73
CA SER A 204 10.28 -13.49 31.09
C SER A 204 11.52 -12.60 31.08
N SER A 205 11.70 -11.80 32.15
CA SER A 205 12.91 -10.99 32.39
C SER A 205 13.98 -11.74 33.19
N SER A 206 13.79 -13.02 33.46
CA SER A 206 14.72 -13.84 34.22
C SER A 206 15.90 -14.29 33.35
N CYS A 207 17.10 -14.15 33.90
CA CYS A 207 18.36 -14.64 33.34
C CYS A 207 19.00 -15.54 34.40
N LEU A 208 19.44 -16.73 34.01
CA LEU A 208 20.13 -17.66 34.91
C LEU A 208 21.63 -17.54 34.68
N LEU A 209 22.40 -17.44 35.76
CA LEU A 209 23.86 -17.55 35.74
C LEU A 209 24.22 -19.03 35.83
N VAL A 210 25.04 -19.53 34.90
CA VAL A 210 25.51 -20.92 34.85
C VAL A 210 26.98 -20.99 35.23
#